data_AF-A0A932TMC5-F1
#
_entry.id   AF-A0A932TMC5-F1
#
_cell.length_a   1.000
_cell.length_b   1.000
_cell.length_c   1.000
_cell.angle_alpha   90.00
_cell.angle_beta   90.00
_cell.angle_gamma   90.00
#
_symmetry.space_group_name_H-M   'P 1'
#
loop_
_entity.id
_entity.type
_entity.pdbx_description
1 polymer ?
#
loop_
_entity_poly.entity_id
_entity_poly.type
_entity_poly.pdbx_seq_one_letter_code
_entity_poly.pdbx_strand_id
1 'polypeptide(L)'
;MHNPKWCLFYDVHTMPAVPDVGAGFDAEAFAERIRRCGVDYVVFHARCNLGMAYYNTNVGIRHPSLQYDMFGALSDALQKRGIALTAYINVGLSHEEALRHRDWSVLSPEGYTRVTVPVIPGSAVVVFEE
;
A
#
# COMPACT_ATOMS: atom_id res chain seq x y z
N MET A 1 -1.71 2.69 22.65
CA MET A 1 -0.34 2.31 22.23
C MET A 1 -0.17 0.80 22.34
N HIS A 2 -0.18 0.13 21.19
CA HIS A 2 0.11 -1.30 21.05
C HIS A 2 1.63 -1.51 21.08
N ASN A 3 2.12 -2.54 21.80
CA ASN A 3 3.54 -2.89 21.79
C ASN A 3 3.74 -4.22 21.04
N PRO A 4 4.11 -4.18 19.74
CA PRO A 4 4.07 -5.34 18.88
C PRO A 4 5.09 -6.41 19.29
N LYS A 5 4.67 -7.67 19.33
CA LYS A 5 5.54 -8.83 19.58
C LYS A 5 5.98 -9.50 18.28
N TRP A 6 5.06 -9.67 17.35
CA TRP A 6 5.28 -10.41 16.11
C TRP A 6 4.68 -9.65 14.93
N CYS A 7 5.56 -9.22 14.04
CA CYS A 7 5.20 -8.44 12.85
C CYS A 7 5.17 -9.32 11.60
N LEU A 8 4.13 -9.18 10.80
CA LEU A 8 4.12 -9.62 9.41
C LEU A 8 4.25 -8.41 8.49
N PHE A 9 5.35 -8.32 7.76
CA PHE A 9 5.53 -7.36 6.68
C PHE A 9 5.09 -7.99 5.36
N TYR A 10 4.06 -7.44 4.73
CA TYR A 10 3.54 -7.93 3.46
C TYR A 10 3.93 -7.00 2.31
N ASP A 11 4.88 -7.49 1.50
CA ASP A 11 5.44 -6.75 0.38
C ASP A 11 4.77 -7.13 -0.94
N VAL A 12 3.88 -6.27 -1.44
CA VAL A 12 3.13 -6.54 -2.68
C VAL A 12 3.13 -5.36 -3.63
N HIS A 13 3.47 -5.67 -4.87
CA HIS A 13 3.56 -4.73 -5.98
C HIS A 13 2.86 -5.33 -7.19
N THR A 14 1.62 -4.91 -7.45
CA THR A 14 0.87 -5.39 -8.62
C THR A 14 0.97 -4.39 -9.76
N MET A 15 1.30 -4.91 -10.95
CA MET A 15 1.26 -4.12 -12.18
C MET A 15 -0.17 -3.73 -12.51
N PRO A 16 -0.43 -2.52 -13.03
CA PRO A 16 -1.77 -2.11 -13.45
C PRO A 16 -2.41 -3.04 -14.50
N ALA A 17 -1.59 -3.80 -15.23
CA ALA A 17 -2.05 -4.82 -16.19
C ALA A 17 -2.66 -6.08 -15.53
N VAL A 18 -2.49 -6.29 -14.22
CA VAL A 18 -3.09 -7.42 -13.52
C VAL A 18 -4.61 -7.22 -13.45
N PRO A 19 -5.41 -8.10 -14.10
CA PRO A 19 -6.83 -7.81 -14.36
C PRO A 19 -7.75 -8.02 -13.17
N ASP A 20 -7.27 -8.62 -12.08
CA ASP A 20 -8.10 -9.19 -11.01
C ASP A 20 -7.50 -9.00 -9.61
N VAL A 21 -6.81 -7.87 -9.38
CA VAL A 21 -6.26 -7.58 -8.04
C VAL A 21 -7.37 -7.53 -6.99
N GLY A 22 -7.18 -8.30 -5.92
CA GLY A 22 -8.16 -8.44 -4.83
C GLY A 22 -9.33 -9.37 -5.15
N ALA A 23 -9.44 -9.92 -6.37
CA ALA A 23 -10.49 -10.88 -6.68
C ALA A 23 -10.34 -12.14 -5.80
N GLY A 24 -11.42 -12.48 -5.08
CA GLY A 24 -11.43 -13.62 -4.15
C GLY A 24 -10.61 -13.41 -2.87
N PHE A 25 -10.08 -12.20 -2.61
CA PHE A 25 -9.39 -11.92 -1.36
C PHE A 25 -10.37 -11.81 -0.19
N ASP A 26 -10.34 -12.82 0.68
CA ASP A 26 -11.11 -12.86 1.92
C ASP A 26 -10.28 -12.30 3.08
N ALA A 27 -10.53 -11.03 3.41
CA ALA A 27 -9.87 -10.31 4.49
C ALA A 27 -10.11 -10.95 5.88
N GLU A 28 -11.31 -11.49 6.12
CA GLU A 28 -11.66 -12.13 7.39
C GLU A 28 -10.89 -13.44 7.58
N ALA A 29 -10.83 -14.26 6.53
CA ALA A 29 -10.05 -15.49 6.55
C ALA A 29 -8.53 -15.23 6.60
N PHE A 30 -8.06 -14.13 5.98
CA PHE A 30 -6.67 -13.69 6.08
C PHE A 30 -6.32 -13.26 7.50
N ALA A 31 -7.11 -12.36 8.10
CA ALA A 31 -6.90 -11.88 9.46
C ALA A 31 -6.98 -13.02 10.49
N GLU A 32 -7.89 -13.98 10.31
CA GLU A 32 -7.97 -15.16 11.17
C GLU A 32 -6.73 -16.06 11.04
N ARG A 33 -6.19 -16.25 9.84
CA ARG A 33 -4.94 -16.98 9.63
C ARG A 33 -3.77 -16.32 10.37
N ILE A 34 -3.63 -15.00 10.22
CA ILE A 34 -2.59 -14.20 10.89
C ILE A 34 -2.70 -14.32 12.41
N ARG A 35 -3.90 -14.16 12.96
CA ARG A 35 -4.17 -14.29 14.40
C ARG A 35 -3.74 -15.66 14.93
N ARG A 36 -4.04 -16.76 14.22
CA ARG A 36 -3.64 -18.12 14.62
C ARG A 36 -2.12 -18.33 14.61
N CYS A 37 -1.38 -17.59 13.78
CA CYS A 37 0.08 -17.58 13.79
C CYS A 37 0.68 -16.79 14.96
N GLY A 38 -0.14 -16.12 15.78
CA GLY A 38 0.33 -15.30 16.90
C GLY A 38 0.88 -13.93 16.50
N VAL A 39 0.67 -13.51 15.25
CA VAL A 39 1.02 -12.18 14.76
C VAL A 39 0.04 -11.16 15.36
N ASP A 40 0.59 -10.09 15.93
CA ASP A 40 -0.18 -9.01 16.55
C ASP A 40 -0.01 -7.67 15.84
N TYR A 41 0.88 -7.60 14.84
CA TYR A 41 1.11 -6.42 14.02
C TYR A 41 1.35 -6.77 12.56
N VAL A 42 0.72 -6.02 11.66
CA VAL A 42 0.83 -6.18 10.21
C VAL A 42 1.27 -4.86 9.59
N VAL A 43 2.22 -4.93 8.67
CA VAL A 43 2.54 -3.82 7.77
C VAL A 43 2.10 -4.24 6.38
N PHE A 44 1.19 -3.46 5.78
CA PHE A 44 0.64 -3.76 4.47
C PHE A 44 0.73 -2.52 3.57
N HIS A 45 1.09 -2.73 2.31
CA HIS A 45 1.12 -1.65 1.32
C HIS A 45 -0.30 -1.11 1.07
N ALA A 46 -0.59 0.10 1.54
CA ALA A 46 -1.74 0.85 1.08
C ALA A 46 -1.48 1.40 -0.34
N ARG A 47 -0.21 1.73 -0.63
CA ARG A 47 0.29 2.14 -1.94
C ARG A 47 1.68 1.56 -2.22
N CYS A 48 1.85 0.90 -3.36
CA CYS A 48 3.12 0.25 -3.74
C CYS A 48 4.05 1.15 -4.57
N ASN A 49 5.27 0.67 -4.84
CA ASN A 49 6.29 1.36 -5.63
C ASN A 49 5.95 1.53 -7.13
N LEU A 50 4.94 0.82 -7.62
CA LEU A 50 4.38 1.05 -8.95
C LEU A 50 3.46 2.27 -8.98
N GLY A 51 3.15 2.85 -7.82
CA GLY A 51 2.27 3.99 -7.65
C GLY A 51 0.79 3.62 -7.46
N MET A 52 0.46 2.32 -7.46
CA MET A 52 -0.91 1.83 -7.32
C MET A 52 -1.35 1.82 -5.86
N ALA A 53 -2.54 2.38 -5.59
CA ALA A 53 -3.23 2.36 -4.32
C ALA A 53 -4.28 1.23 -4.26
N TYR A 54 -4.35 0.54 -3.13
CA TYR A 54 -5.29 -0.57 -2.88
C TYR A 54 -6.52 -0.17 -2.05
N TYR A 55 -6.81 1.13 -2.00
CA TYR A 55 -7.93 1.74 -1.28
C TYR A 55 -8.62 2.77 -2.16
N ASN A 56 -9.82 3.21 -1.76
CA ASN A 56 -10.51 4.28 -2.45
C ASN A 56 -9.84 5.64 -2.15
N THR A 57 -9.44 6.36 -3.20
CA THR A 57 -8.67 7.61 -3.05
C THR A 57 -9.06 8.64 -4.11
N ASN A 58 -8.97 9.92 -3.73
CA ASN A 58 -9.17 11.07 -4.62
C ASN A 58 -7.85 11.73 -5.07
N VAL A 59 -6.73 11.38 -4.42
CA VAL A 59 -5.43 12.05 -4.63
C VAL A 59 -4.35 11.10 -5.15
N GLY A 60 -4.55 9.79 -5.05
CA GLY A 60 -3.63 8.76 -5.55
C GLY A 60 -4.18 8.00 -6.74
N ILE A 61 -3.35 7.12 -7.31
CA ILE A 61 -3.75 6.29 -8.44
C ILE A 61 -4.26 4.94 -7.92
N ARG A 62 -5.59 4.78 -7.86
CA ARG A 62 -6.21 3.50 -7.50
C ARG A 62 -5.88 2.42 -8.53
N HIS A 63 -5.57 1.21 -8.06
CA HIS A 63 -5.32 0.08 -8.94
C HIS A 63 -6.53 -0.17 -9.86
N PRO A 64 -6.36 -0.23 -11.19
CA PRO A 64 -7.48 -0.20 -12.13
C PRO A 64 -8.41 -1.42 -12.04
N SER A 65 -7.88 -2.59 -11.70
CA SER A 65 -8.68 -3.82 -11.54
C SER A 65 -9.40 -3.96 -10.20
N LEU A 66 -9.15 -3.06 -9.24
CA LEU A 66 -9.73 -3.18 -7.91
C LEU A 66 -11.25 -2.94 -7.97
N GLN A 67 -12.04 -3.86 -7.44
CA GLN A 67 -13.51 -3.77 -7.47
C GLN A 67 -14.12 -3.14 -6.20
N TYR A 68 -13.33 -3.04 -5.12
CA TYR A 68 -13.77 -2.54 -3.81
C TYR A 68 -12.59 -1.89 -3.06
N ASP A 69 -12.81 -1.44 -1.82
CA ASP A 69 -11.72 -0.98 -0.96
C ASP A 69 -11.05 -2.18 -0.25
N MET A 70 -9.99 -2.70 -0.86
CA MET A 70 -9.32 -3.91 -0.37
C MET A 70 -8.54 -3.66 0.92
N PHE A 71 -7.84 -2.53 1.01
CA PHE A 71 -7.11 -2.15 2.22
C PHE A 71 -8.06 -1.82 3.38
N GLY A 72 -9.17 -1.14 3.12
CA GLY A 72 -10.21 -0.88 4.11
C GLY A 72 -10.79 -2.17 4.67
N ALA A 73 -11.15 -3.13 3.80
CA ALA A 73 -11.64 -4.44 4.23
C ALA A 73 -10.60 -5.22 5.08
N LEU A 74 -9.31 -5.11 4.75
CA LEU A 74 -8.24 -5.68 5.56
C LEU A 74 -8.12 -5.00 6.93
N SER A 75 -8.16 -3.67 6.96
CA SER A 75 -8.12 -2.86 8.17
C SER A 75 -9.21 -3.28 9.14
N ASP A 76 -10.46 -3.34 8.68
CA ASP A 76 -11.61 -3.74 9.48
C ASP A 76 -11.44 -5.17 10.04
N ALA A 77 -10.96 -6.11 9.21
CA ALA A 77 -10.79 -7.51 9.62
C ALA A 77 -9.69 -7.68 10.68
N LEU A 78 -8.59 -6.93 10.58
CA LEU A 78 -7.50 -6.94 11.56
C LEU A 78 -7.91 -6.26 12.88
N GLN A 79 -8.58 -5.11 12.80
CA GLN A 79 -9.05 -4.35 13.96
C GLN A 79 -10.01 -5.17 14.83
N LYS A 80 -10.96 -5.90 14.22
CA LYS A 80 -11.87 -6.82 14.94
C LYS A 80 -11.15 -7.89 15.76
N ARG A 81 -9.89 -8.19 15.43
CA ARG A 81 -9.07 -9.21 16.09
C ARG A 81 -7.99 -8.63 16.99
N GLY A 82 -7.96 -7.30 17.17
CA GLY A 82 -6.94 -6.62 17.96
C GLY A 82 -5.54 -6.72 17.37
N ILE A 83 -5.43 -6.89 16.05
CA ILE A 83 -4.15 -6.88 15.33
C ILE A 83 -3.91 -5.45 14.84
N ALA A 84 -2.76 -4.88 15.20
CA ALA A 84 -2.36 -3.56 14.74
C ALA A 84 -2.00 -3.60 13.24
N LEU A 85 -2.32 -2.53 12.52
CA LEU A 85 -2.02 -2.40 11.09
C LEU A 85 -1.32 -1.07 10.82
N THR A 86 -0.20 -1.12 10.09
CA THR A 86 0.43 0.07 9.51
C THR A 86 0.22 0.10 8.00
N ALA A 87 -0.31 1.22 7.52
CA ALA A 87 -0.40 1.56 6.11
C ALA A 87 0.99 1.95 5.59
N TYR A 88 1.62 1.08 4.81
CA TYR A 88 2.83 1.43 4.09
C TYR A 88 2.47 2.18 2.80
N ILE A 89 3.08 3.34 2.60
CA ILE A 89 2.93 4.17 1.41
C ILE A 89 4.33 4.44 0.87
N ASN A 90 4.63 3.95 -0.33
CA ASN A 90 5.80 4.46 -1.04
C ASN A 90 5.52 5.92 -1.42
N VAL A 91 6.49 6.83 -1.29
CA VAL A 91 6.31 8.25 -1.66
C VAL A 91 7.28 8.65 -2.77
N GLY A 92 8.49 8.11 -2.74
CA GLY A 92 9.52 8.40 -3.73
C GLY A 92 9.48 7.49 -4.95
N LEU A 93 9.37 6.17 -4.78
CA LEU A 93 9.34 5.24 -5.92
C LEU A 93 7.92 5.09 -6.43
N SER A 94 7.70 5.54 -7.66
CA SER A 94 6.39 5.49 -8.32
C SER A 94 6.53 5.40 -9.82
N HIS A 95 6.27 4.21 -10.36
CA HIS A 95 6.32 3.99 -11.80
C HIS A 95 5.21 4.74 -12.54
N GLU A 96 3.96 4.62 -12.08
CA GLU A 96 2.82 5.15 -12.79
C GLU A 96 2.80 6.69 -12.83
N GLU A 97 3.24 7.36 -11.76
CA GLU A 97 3.34 8.82 -11.80
C GLU A 97 4.52 9.27 -12.65
N ALA A 98 5.65 8.57 -12.62
CA ALA A 98 6.76 8.88 -13.53
C ALA A 98 6.39 8.69 -15.01
N LEU A 99 5.48 7.75 -15.31
CA LEU A 99 4.92 7.57 -16.65
C LEU A 99 3.95 8.72 -17.03
N ARG A 100 3.07 9.15 -16.12
CA ARG A 100 2.06 10.20 -16.39
C ARG A 100 2.62 11.62 -16.33
N HIS A 101 3.61 11.84 -15.47
CA HIS A 101 4.24 13.12 -15.18
C HIS A 101 5.75 12.96 -15.27
N ARG A 102 6.25 12.93 -16.51
CA ARG A 102 7.67 12.68 -16.76
C ARG A 102 8.58 13.77 -16.20
N ASP A 103 8.06 14.99 -16.13
CA ASP A 103 8.66 16.16 -15.50
C ASP A 103 8.83 16.01 -13.99
N TRP A 104 8.10 15.08 -13.35
CA TRP A 104 8.28 14.74 -11.94
C TRP A 104 9.34 13.66 -11.75
N SER A 105 10.01 13.17 -12.79
CA SER A 105 11.03 12.14 -12.59
C SER A 105 12.35 12.73 -12.08
N VAL A 106 13.00 12.03 -11.15
CA VAL A 106 14.38 12.34 -10.76
C VAL A 106 15.34 11.83 -11.84
N LEU A 107 16.17 12.74 -12.37
CA LEU A 107 17.19 12.42 -13.37
C LEU A 107 18.57 12.34 -12.71
N SER A 108 19.41 11.42 -13.18
CA SER A 108 20.84 11.44 -12.90
C SER A 108 21.52 12.58 -13.67
N PRO A 109 22.75 13.00 -13.29
CA PRO A 109 23.50 14.00 -14.04
C PRO A 109 23.68 13.65 -15.53
N GLU A 110 23.71 12.37 -15.85
CA GLU A 110 23.85 11.83 -17.21
C GLU A 110 22.52 11.74 -17.98
N GLY A 111 21.41 12.16 -17.35
CA GLY A 111 20.07 12.17 -17.96
C GLY A 111 19.27 10.88 -17.82
N TYR A 112 19.77 9.88 -17.08
CA TYR A 112 19.01 8.66 -16.84
C TYR A 112 17.89 8.90 -15.85
N THR A 113 16.74 8.31 -16.12
CA THR A 113 15.60 8.37 -15.22
C THR A 113 15.71 7.33 -14.15
N ARG A 114 15.64 7.78 -12.90
CA ARG A 114 15.29 6.91 -11.79
C ARG A 114 13.77 6.87 -11.71
N VAL A 115 13.19 5.70 -11.45
CA VAL A 115 11.73 5.51 -11.22
C VAL A 115 11.30 6.13 -9.87
N THR A 116 12.00 7.19 -9.47
CA THR A 116 11.82 7.96 -8.27
C THR A 116 11.25 9.30 -8.69
N VAL A 117 10.12 9.66 -8.11
CA VAL A 117 9.56 11.01 -8.13
C VAL A 117 10.04 11.76 -6.86
N PRO A 118 10.27 13.08 -6.91
CA PRO A 118 10.49 13.87 -5.70
C PRO A 118 9.32 13.67 -4.75
N VAL A 119 9.62 13.60 -3.46
CA VAL A 119 8.58 13.71 -2.43
C VAL A 119 7.93 15.09 -2.61
N ILE A 120 6.69 15.11 -3.11
CA ILE A 120 5.96 16.35 -3.34
C ILE A 120 5.73 17.01 -1.97
N PRO A 121 6.15 18.26 -1.74
CA PRO A 121 5.83 18.97 -0.50
C PRO A 121 4.31 18.97 -0.27
N GLY A 122 3.85 18.40 0.85
CA GLY A 122 2.42 18.22 1.16
C GLY A 122 1.88 16.81 1.00
N SER A 123 2.69 15.84 0.53
CA SER A 123 2.33 14.42 0.59
C SER A 123 2.37 13.94 2.06
N ALA A 124 1.19 13.82 2.68
CA ALA A 124 1.06 13.35 4.04
C ALA A 124 1.33 11.83 4.11
N VAL A 125 2.28 11.43 4.94
CA VAL A 125 2.34 10.07 5.47
C VAL A 125 1.24 10.00 6.52
N VAL A 126 0.08 9.44 6.15
CA VAL A 126 -0.96 9.12 7.12
C VAL A 126 -0.63 7.76 7.71
N VAL A 127 0.13 7.76 8.81
CA VAL A 127 0.11 6.63 9.73
C VAL A 127 -1.17 6.78 10.54
N PHE A 128 -2.16 5.93 10.26
CA PHE A 128 -3.30 5.80 11.16
C PHE A 128 -2.80 5.07 12.41
N GLU A 129 -2.54 5.81 13.49
CA GLU A 129 -2.47 5.25 14.83
C GLU A 129 -3.67 5.75 15.63
N GLU A 130 -4.54 4.84 16.05
CA GLU A 130 -5.41 5.01 17.23
C GLU A 130 -5.01 3.98 18.30
#